data_AF-A0A9X9F4B9-F1
#
_entry.id   AF-A0A9X9F4B9-F1
#
_cell.length_a   1.000
_cell.length_b   1.000
_cell.length_c   1.000
_cell.angle_alpha   90.00
_cell.angle_beta   90.00
_cell.angle_gamma   90.00
#
_symmetry.space_group_name_H-M   'P 1'
#
loop_
_entity.id
_entity.type
_entity.pdbx_description
1 polymer ?
#
loop_
_entity_poly.entity_id
_entity_poly.type
_entity_poly.pdbx_seq_one_letter_code
_entity_poly.pdbx_strand_id
1 'polypeptide(L)'
;MQIQTEAKKQPSKPKFKMPDAYVLLFFIALLCAIATYFVPAGEFKRVTNGTVTTTIPGSYHSVPQSPVGFVSFFTAIEKGMTL
;
A
#
# COMPACT_ATOMS: atom_id res chain seq x y z
N MET A 1 -32.04 46.37 31.87
CA MET A 1 -30.63 46.68 31.55
C MET A 1 -29.83 45.39 31.75
N GLN A 2 -29.28 44.82 30.66
CA GLN A 2 -28.23 43.77 30.53
C GLN A 2 -28.40 42.48 31.37
N ILE A 3 -29.00 41.39 30.86
CA ILE A 3 -28.40 40.34 29.99
C ILE A 3 -27.00 39.93 30.42
N GLN A 4 -26.89 38.74 31.05
CA GLN A 4 -25.71 37.87 30.97
C GLN A 4 -26.22 36.41 31.00
N THR A 5 -26.68 35.90 29.87
CA THR A 5 -26.74 34.45 29.65
C THR A 5 -25.31 34.01 29.38
N GLU A 6 -24.69 33.31 30.33
CA GLU A 6 -23.39 32.70 30.13
C GLU A 6 -23.48 31.67 28.99
N ALA A 7 -23.00 32.06 27.82
CA ALA A 7 -22.85 31.17 26.68
C ALA A 7 -21.76 30.13 27.00
N LYS A 8 -22.19 28.98 27.52
CA LYS A 8 -21.37 27.79 27.71
C LYS A 8 -20.67 27.42 26.39
N LYS A 9 -19.39 27.77 26.28
CA LYS A 9 -18.50 27.43 25.17
C LYS A 9 -18.43 25.90 25.07
N GLN A 10 -19.18 25.33 24.13
CA GLN A 10 -19.10 23.91 23.84
C GLN A 10 -17.71 23.59 23.29
N PRO A 11 -17.03 22.52 23.76
CA PRO A 11 -15.78 22.10 23.16
C PRO A 11 -16.05 21.69 21.72
N SER A 12 -15.43 22.41 20.77
CA SER A 12 -15.49 22.07 19.35
C SER A 12 -14.88 20.70 19.18
N LYS A 13 -15.71 19.68 18.90
CA LYS A 13 -15.25 18.36 18.51
C LYS A 13 -14.32 18.52 17.30
N PRO A 14 -13.14 17.88 17.27
CA PRO A 14 -12.30 17.90 16.07
C PRO A 14 -13.12 17.31 14.94
N LYS A 15 -13.41 18.13 13.93
CA LYS A 15 -14.10 17.69 12.72
C LYS A 15 -13.11 16.78 11.99
N PHE A 16 -13.21 15.47 12.20
CA PHE A 16 -12.51 14.48 11.42
C PHE A 16 -13.02 14.60 9.98
N LYS A 17 -12.33 15.41 9.18
CA LYS A 17 -12.59 15.47 7.74
C LYS A 17 -12.24 14.10 7.20
N MET A 18 -13.19 13.46 6.51
CA MET A 18 -12.92 12.20 5.81
C MET A 18 -11.67 12.39 4.96
N PRO A 19 -10.64 11.53 5.13
CA PRO A 19 -9.46 11.59 4.28
C PRO A 19 -9.89 11.36 2.85
N ASP A 20 -9.30 12.13 1.93
CA ASP A 20 -9.53 11.98 0.51
C ASP A 20 -9.13 10.57 0.04
N ALA A 21 -9.71 10.09 -1.07
CA ALA A 21 -9.43 8.76 -1.60
C ALA A 21 -7.92 8.53 -1.83
N TYR A 22 -7.19 9.57 -2.24
CA TYR A 22 -5.73 9.49 -2.41
C TYR A 22 -4.98 9.23 -1.10
N VAL A 23 -5.47 9.80 0.01
CA VAL A 23 -4.87 9.60 1.33
C VAL A 23 -5.09 8.16 1.78
N LEU A 24 -6.29 7.61 1.56
CA LEU A 24 -6.58 6.21 1.86
C LEU A 24 -5.68 5.26 1.04
N LEU A 25 -5.56 5.51 -0.27
CA LEU A 25 -4.68 4.75 -1.16
C LEU A 25 -3.23 4.76 -0.69
N PHE A 26 -2.73 5.92 -0.26
CA PHE A 26 -1.37 6.04 0.28
C PHE A 26 -1.15 5.14 1.50
N PHE A 27 -2.09 5.12 2.45
CA PHE A 27 -2.00 4.25 3.62
C PHE A 27 -2.06 2.76 3.27
N ILE A 28 -2.92 2.37 2.32
CA ILE A 28 -2.98 0.98 1.85
C ILE A 28 -1.66 0.59 1.19
N ALA A 29 -1.11 1.44 0.33
CA ALA A 29 0.16 1.19 -0.34
C ALA A 29 1.30 1.05 0.69
N LEU A 30 1.33 1.93 1.71
CA LEU A 30 2.31 1.86 2.79
C LEU A 30 2.21 0.53 3.56
N LEU A 31 0.99 0.07 3.88
CA LEU A 31 0.77 -1.22 4.52
C LEU A 31 1.26 -2.38 3.66
N CYS A 32 1.02 -2.36 2.34
CA CYS A 32 1.54 -3.36 1.41
C CYS A 32 3.07 -3.37 1.35
N ALA A 33 3.70 -2.19 1.35
CA ALA A 33 5.16 -2.07 1.36
C ALA A 33 5.76 -2.73 2.62
N ILE A 34 5.17 -2.47 3.79
CA ILE A 34 5.57 -3.12 5.05
C ILE A 34 5.32 -4.63 5.01
N ALA A 35 4.17 -5.06 4.48
CA ALA A 35 3.84 -6.48 4.34
C ALA A 35 4.86 -7.24 3.46
N THR A 36 5.52 -6.56 2.52
CA THR A 36 6.56 -7.15 1.66
C THR A 36 7.80 -7.63 2.45
N TYR A 37 8.02 -7.11 3.66
CA TYR A 37 9.10 -7.57 4.53
C TYR A 37 8.77 -8.89 5.23
N PHE A 38 7.48 -9.16 5.48
CA PHE A 38 7.03 -10.37 6.18
C PHE A 38 6.73 -11.52 5.22
N VAL A 39 6.28 -11.21 4.00
CA VAL A 39 5.90 -12.22 3.01
C VAL A 39 7.11 -12.52 2.09
N PRO A 40 7.69 -13.72 2.14
CA PRO A 40 8.78 -14.09 1.24
C PRO A 40 8.28 -14.18 -0.20
N ALA A 41 9.11 -13.71 -1.12
CA ALA A 41 8.86 -13.89 -2.54
C ALA A 41 9.10 -15.36 -2.92
N GLY A 42 8.18 -15.95 -3.67
CA GLY A 42 8.29 -17.31 -4.18
C GLY A 42 8.02 -17.35 -5.67
N GLU A 43 8.76 -18.17 -6.39
CA GLU A 43 8.59 -18.34 -7.83
C GLU A 43 8.52 -19.83 -8.20
N PHE A 44 7.75 -20.14 -9.25
CA PHE A 44 7.77 -21.45 -9.87
C PHE A 44 8.71 -21.43 -11.06
N LYS A 45 9.58 -22.44 -11.18
CA LYS A 45 10.42 -22.57 -12.37
C LYS A 45 9.56 -22.77 -13.61
N ARG A 46 9.84 -21.95 -14.62
CA ARG A 46 9.25 -22.07 -15.96
C ARG A 46 10.31 -22.66 -16.89
N VAL A 47 9.92 -23.65 -17.67
CA VAL A 47 10.75 -24.20 -18.75
C VAL A 47 10.07 -23.93 -20.07
N THR A 48 10.84 -23.40 -21.02
CA THR A 48 10.38 -23.13 -22.38
C THR A 48 10.78 -24.32 -23.24
N ASN A 49 9.79 -25.12 -23.65
CA ASN A 49 9.96 -26.15 -24.68
C ASN A 49 9.38 -25.60 -25.99
N GLY A 50 10.22 -25.00 -26.83
CA GLY A 50 9.80 -24.37 -28.08
C GLY A 50 8.91 -23.14 -27.84
N THR A 51 7.69 -23.13 -28.39
CA THR A 51 6.74 -22.00 -28.27
C THR A 51 5.92 -22.02 -26.97
N VAL A 52 5.99 -23.11 -26.19
CA VAL A 52 5.17 -23.27 -24.98
C VAL A 52 6.04 -23.10 -23.73
N THR A 53 5.67 -22.13 -22.90
CA THR A 53 6.27 -21.93 -21.59
C THR A 53 5.41 -22.66 -20.56
N THR A 54 5.92 -23.76 -20.01
CA THR A 54 5.23 -24.58 -19.01
C THR A 54 5.88 -24.39 -17.65
N THR A 55 5.05 -24.12 -16.64
CA THR A 55 5.46 -24.07 -15.24
C THR A 55 5.64 -25.49 -14.71
N ILE A 56 6.79 -25.80 -14.10
CA ILE A 56 7.04 -27.13 -13.53
C ILE A 56 6.23 -27.27 -12.22
N PRO A 57 5.28 -28.23 -12.14
CA PRO A 57 4.54 -28.49 -10.89
C PRO A 57 5.50 -28.87 -9.75
N GLY A 58 5.30 -28.32 -8.55
CA GLY A 58 6.14 -28.61 -7.38
C GLY A 58 7.51 -27.90 -7.35
N SER A 59 7.87 -27.11 -8.36
CA SER A 59 9.13 -26.36 -8.41
C SER A 59 9.12 -25.01 -7.67
N TYR A 60 8.23 -24.87 -6.68
CA TYR A 60 8.17 -23.68 -5.83
C TYR A 60 9.50 -23.54 -5.11
N HIS A 61 10.17 -22.41 -5.31
CA HIS A 61 11.37 -22.07 -4.58
C HIS A 61 11.25 -20.63 -4.09
N SER A 62 11.73 -20.38 -2.87
CA SER A 62 11.86 -19.02 -2.37
C SER A 62 12.94 -18.31 -3.18
N VAL A 63 12.60 -17.13 -3.69
CA VAL A 63 13.55 -16.26 -4.40
C VAL A 63 14.06 -15.18 -3.44
N PRO A 64 15.21 -14.55 -3.74
CA PRO A 64 15.72 -13.45 -2.93
C PRO A 64 14.64 -12.38 -2.77
N GLN A 65 14.30 -12.03 -1.52
CA GLN A 65 13.33 -10.98 -1.26
C GLN A 65 13.87 -9.64 -1.76
N SER A 66 13.11 -8.97 -2.62
CA SER A 66 13.32 -7.57 -3.00
C SER A 66 12.22 -6.73 -2.32
N PRO A 67 12.33 -6.45 -1.00
CA PRO A 67 11.33 -5.65 -0.32
C PRO A 67 11.23 -4.27 -0.95
N VAL A 68 10.02 -3.69 -0.90
CA VAL A 68 9.81 -2.34 -1.42
C VAL A 68 10.60 -1.35 -0.55
N GLY A 69 11.67 -0.80 -1.12
CA GLY A 69 12.46 0.26 -0.49
C GLY A 69 11.75 1.61 -0.55
N PHE A 70 12.19 2.56 0.28
CA PHE A 70 11.60 3.91 0.37
C PHE A 70 11.53 4.60 -1.01
N VAL A 71 12.65 4.63 -1.74
CA VAL A 71 12.69 5.26 -3.08
C VAL A 71 11.79 4.51 -4.07
N SER A 72 11.83 3.17 -4.08
CA SER A 72 11.00 2.34 -4.96
C SER A 72 9.51 2.52 -4.70
N PHE A 73 9.11 2.77 -3.46
CA PHE A 73 7.72 3.06 -3.10
C PHE A 73 7.20 4.33 -3.77
N PHE A 74 7.97 5.44 -3.71
CA PHE A 74 7.58 6.69 -4.37
C PHE A 74 7.61 6.56 -5.89
N THR A 75 8.65 5.93 -6.46
CA THR A 75 8.74 5.72 -7.91
C THR A 75 7.66 4.75 -8.43
N ALA A 76 7.15 3.85 -7.60
CA ALA A 76 6.05 2.96 -7.99
C ALA A 76 4.75 3.72 -8.30
N ILE A 77 4.49 4.84 -7.62
CA ILE A 77 3.33 5.70 -7.89
C ILE A 77 3.46 6.33 -9.27
N GLU A 78 4.62 6.88 -9.61
CA GLU A 78 4.90 7.47 -10.93
C GLU A 78 4.82 6.44 -12.06
N LYS A 79 5.41 5.26 -11.86
CA LYS A 79 5.36 4.16 -12.82
C LYS A 79 3.93 3.66 -13.04
N GLY A 80 3.14 3.55 -11.97
CA GLY A 80 1.75 3.10 -12.06
C GLY A 80 0.85 4.06 -12.83
N MET A 81 1.15 5.37 -12.83
CA MET A 81 0.36 6.37 -13.57
C MET A 81 0.74 6.47 -15.05
N THR A 82 1.92 5.98 -15.44
CA THR A 82 2.45 6.11 -16.82
C THR A 82 2.24 4.83 -17.66
N LEU A 83 1.83 3.73 -17.02
CA LEU A 83 1.54 2.44 -17.64
C LEU A 83 0.10 2.39 -18.17
#